data_AF-A0A2G2CC64-F1
#
_entry.id   AF-A0A2G2CC64-F1
#
_cell.length_a   1.000
_cell.length_b   1.000
_cell.length_c   1.000
_cell.angle_alpha   90.00
_cell.angle_beta   90.00
_cell.angle_gamma   90.00
#
_symmetry.space_group_name_H-M   'P 1'
#
loop_
_entity.id
_entity.type
_entity.pdbx_description
1 polymer ?
#
loop_
_entity_poly.entity_id
_entity_poly.type
_entity_poly.pdbx_seq_one_letter_code
_entity_poly.pdbx_strand_id
1 'polypeptide(L)' 'GWQGPVFRISAAALRTVDHRGGLDKFMAKAKDTELSDNALKVKKAIAKSSATADALS' A
#
# COMPACT_ATOMS: atom_id res chain seq x y z
N GLY A 1 -11.82 -11.28 -11.91
CA GLY A 1 -11.06 -11.86 -10.79
C GLY A 1 -9.95 -10.91 -10.42
N TRP A 2 -9.79 -10.57 -9.14
CA TRP A 2 -8.76 -9.64 -8.67
C TRP A 2 -7.41 -10.38 -8.56
N GLN A 3 -6.43 -10.02 -9.40
CA GLN A 3 -5.09 -10.64 -9.46
C GLN A 3 -4.06 -9.80 -8.68
N GLY A 4 -4.27 -9.61 -7.38
CA GLY A 4 -3.37 -8.84 -6.51
C GLY A 4 -2.67 -9.72 -5.47
N PRO A 5 -1.48 -9.35 -4.97
CA PRO A 5 -0.81 -10.08 -3.91
C PRO A 5 -1.58 -9.96 -2.59
N VAL A 6 -1.83 -11.10 -1.93
CA VAL A 6 -2.50 -11.16 -0.63
C VAL A 6 -1.47 -11.03 0.48
N PHE A 7 -1.63 -10.05 1.36
CA PHE A 7 -0.79 -9.92 2.56
C PHE A 7 -1.47 -10.53 3.78
N ARG A 8 -0.70 -11.28 4.56
CA ARG A 8 -1.10 -11.67 5.93
C ARG A 8 -0.53 -10.63 6.88
N ILE A 9 -1.41 -9.81 7.45
CA ILE A 9 -1.05 -8.75 8.40
C ILE A 9 -1.62 -9.04 9.78
N SER A 10 -0.89 -8.64 10.82
CA SER A 10 -1.38 -8.68 12.20
C SER A 10 -2.33 -7.51 12.48
N ALA A 11 -3.20 -7.65 13.49
CA ALA A 11 -4.17 -6.62 13.86
C ALA A 11 -3.54 -5.25 14.22
N ALA A 12 -2.34 -5.25 14.80
CA ALA A 12 -1.60 -4.03 15.11
C ALA A 12 -1.16 -3.28 13.85
N ALA A 13 -0.70 -4.00 12.82
CA ALA A 13 -0.34 -3.41 11.54
C ALA A 13 -1.58 -2.82 10.83
N LEU A 14 -2.72 -3.52 10.87
CA LEU A 14 -3.97 -3.01 10.30
C LEU A 14 -4.41 -1.70 10.97
N ARG A 15 -4.40 -1.63 12.31
CA ARG A 15 -4.73 -0.38 13.04
C ARG A 15 -3.78 0.76 12.70
N THR A 16 -2.50 0.46 12.48
CA THR A 16 -1.51 1.46 12.10
C THR A 16 -1.81 2.01 10.72
N VAL A 17 -2.17 1.17 9.76
CA VAL A 17 -2.55 1.58 8.40
C VAL A 17 -3.81 2.44 8.41
N ASP A 18 -4.83 2.02 9.16
CA ASP A 18 -6.08 2.78 9.33
C ASP A 18 -5.83 4.16 9.93
N HIS A 19 -5.07 4.23 11.02
CA HIS A 19 -4.71 5.49 11.66
C HIS A 19 -3.83 6.39 10.77
N ARG A 20 -3.04 5.79 9.86
CA ARG A 20 -2.24 6.52 8.87
C ARG A 20 -3.06 7.00 7.67
N GLY A 21 -4.35 6.69 7.62
CA GLY A 21 -5.29 7.13 6.60
C GLY A 21 -5.32 6.26 5.36
N GLY A 22 -5.01 4.96 5.48
CA GLY A 22 -5.08 4.00 4.39
C GLY A 22 -3.73 3.37 4.02
N LEU A 23 -3.80 2.30 3.22
CA LEU A 23 -2.63 1.53 2.79
C LEU A 23 -1.74 2.34 1.86
N ASP A 24 -2.33 3.13 0.97
CA ASP A 24 -1.65 4.02 0.04
C ASP A 24 -0.78 5.06 0.77
N LYS A 25 -1.36 5.81 1.72
CA LYS A 25 -0.62 6.75 2.57
C LYS A 25 0.44 6.07 3.44
N PHE A 26 0.14 4.89 3.97
CA PHE A 26 1.11 4.10 4.72
C PHE A 26 2.31 3.72 3.83
N MET A 27 2.06 3.22 2.62
CA MET A 27 3.12 2.80 1.69
C MET A 27 3.90 3.98 1.10
N ALA A 28 3.27 5.15 0.94
CA ALA A 28 3.96 6.38 0.55
C ALA A 28 4.95 6.85 1.62
N LYS A 29 4.65 6.64 2.92
CA LYS A 29 5.54 6.99 4.03
C LYS A 29 6.52 5.89 4.45
N ALA A 30 6.25 4.64 4.08
CA ALA A 30 7.09 3.50 4.45
C ALA A 30 8.42 3.48 3.65
N LYS A 31 9.52 3.21 4.37
CA LYS A 31 10.86 3.09 3.76
C LYS A 31 11.00 1.77 3.03
N ASP A 32 11.66 1.79 1.88
CA ASP A 32 11.88 0.62 1.04
C ASP A 32 12.71 -0.47 1.76
N THR A 33 13.55 -0.08 2.72
CA THR A 33 14.35 -0.99 3.57
C THR A 33 13.52 -1.79 4.56
N GLU A 34 12.31 -1.33 4.89
CA GLU A 34 11.39 -2.00 5.82
C GLU A 34 10.28 -2.76 5.08
N LEU A 35 10.31 -2.73 3.74
CA LEU A 35 9.33 -3.38 2.88
C LEU A 35 9.92 -4.64 2.24
N SER A 36 9.17 -5.72 2.29
CA SER A 36 9.49 -6.94 1.54
C SER A 36 9.25 -6.74 0.04
N ASP A 37 9.85 -7.57 -0.83
CA ASP A 37 9.71 -7.49 -2.30
C ASP A 37 8.26 -7.41 -2.78
N ASN A 38 7.35 -8.13 -2.14
CA ASN A 38 5.92 -8.07 -2.47
C ASN A 38 5.31 -6.71 -2.11
N ALA A 39 5.73 -6.11 -0.99
CA ALA A 39 5.28 -4.78 -0.60
C ALA A 39 5.90 -3.70 -1.50
N LEU A 40 7.14 -3.86 -1.96
CA LEU A 40 7.73 -2.97 -2.96
C LEU A 40 6.95 -3.00 -4.29
N LYS A 41 6.48 -4.18 -4.73
CA LYS A 41 5.60 -4.30 -5.91
C LYS A 41 4.29 -3.55 -5.73
N VAL A 42 3.67 -3.67 -4.55
CA VAL A 42 2.41 -2.97 -4.26
C VAL A 42 2.63 -1.47 -4.10
N LYS A 43 3.73 -1.01 -3.49
CA LYS A 43 4.08 0.43 -3.43
C LYS A 43 4.15 1.04 -4.83
N LYS A 44 4.80 0.35 -5.77
CA LYS A 44 4.86 0.77 -7.19
C LYS A 44 3.50 0.71 -7.88
N ALA A 45 2.71 -0.34 -7.62
CA ALA A 45 1.37 -0.47 -8.18
C ALA A 45 0.43 0.63 -7.67
N ILE A 46 0.47 0.95 -6.38
CA ILE A 46 -0.27 2.05 -5.76
C ILE A 46 0.20 3.38 -6.31
N ALA A 47 1.51 3.64 -6.41
CA ALA A 47 1.99 4.88 -7.02
C ALA A 47 1.45 5.07 -8.45
N LYS A 48 1.40 3.98 -9.23
CA LYS A 48 0.82 3.98 -10.58
C LYS A 48 -0.70 4.16 -10.57
N SER A 49 -1.41 3.51 -9.65
CA SER A 49 -2.87 3.62 -9.51
C SER A 49 -3.31 4.96 -8.92
N SER A 50 -2.55 5.55 -8.01
CA SER A 50 -2.83 6.86 -7.42
C SER A 50 -2.74 7.94 -8.49
N ALA A 51 -1.78 7.84 -9.43
CA ALA A 51 -1.76 8.69 -10.61
C ALA A 51 -2.99 8.53 -11.51
N THR A 52 -3.68 7.39 -11.45
CA THR A 52 -4.94 7.15 -12.17
C THR A 52 -6.16 7.62 -11.36
N ALA A 53 -6.12 7.54 -10.02
CA ALA A 53 -7.20 7.96 -9.14
C ALA A 53 -7.31 9.49 -9.04
N ASP A 54 -6.19 10.21 -8.99
CA ASP A 54 -6.15 11.68 -9.05
C ASP A 54 -6.57 12.22 -10.43
N ALA A 55 -6.40 11.45 -11.51
CA ALA A 55 -6.80 11.86 -12.86
C ALA A 55 -8.29 11.66 -13.18
N LEU A 56 -9.06 11.06 -12.25
CA LEU A 56 -10.49 10.78 -12.40
C LEU A 56 -11.35 11.58 -11.41
N SER A 57 -10.79 12.62 -10.77
CA SER A 57 -11.53 13.61 -9.97
C SER A 57 -11.75 14.91 -10.73
#